data_AF-A0AB33ZVE3-F1
#
_entry.id   AF-A0AB33ZVE3-F1
#
_cell.length_a   1.000
_cell.length_b   1.000
_cell.length_c   1.000
_cell.angle_alpha   90.00
_cell.angle_beta   90.00
_cell.angle_gamma   90.00
#
_symmetry.space_group_name_H-M   'P 1'
#
loop_
_entity.id
_entity.type
_entity.pdbx_description
1 polymer ?
#
loop_
_entity_poly.entity_id
_entity_poly.type
_entity_poly.pdbx_seq_one_letter_code
_entity_poly.pdbx_strand_id
1 'polypeptide(L)' 'MNEASEAILEKAIESHASDIFIFPAIRGYEIKIRTALGLSKIKELSQKVGKELLNYFKFQAQMDISESGGVSD' A
#
# COMPACT_ATOMS: atom_id res chain seq x y z
N MET A 1 -12.86 -9.43 -1.68
CA MET A 1 -12.05 -8.20 -1.80
C MET A 1 -11.76 -7.71 -0.39
N ASN A 2 -10.54 -7.26 -0.06
CA ASN A 2 -10.26 -6.73 1.29
C ASN A 2 -10.80 -5.29 1.35
N GLU A 3 -11.70 -4.95 2.28
CA GLU A 3 -12.28 -3.61 2.43
C GLU A 3 -11.22 -2.49 2.46
N ALA A 4 -10.06 -2.76 3.06
CA ALA A 4 -8.96 -1.80 3.09
C ALA A 4 -8.36 -1.52 1.71
N SER A 5 -8.36 -2.51 0.80
CA SER A 5 -7.83 -2.35 -0.56
C SER A 5 -8.75 -1.51 -1.44
N GLU A 6 -10.06 -1.71 -1.32
CA GLU A 6 -11.07 -0.97 -2.07
C GLU A 6 -11.04 0.51 -1.71
N ALA A 7 -11.09 0.84 -0.41
CA ALA A 7 -11.04 2.23 0.05
C ALA A 7 -9.75 2.96 -0.37
N ILE A 8 -8.61 2.27 -0.45
CA ILE A 8 -7.34 2.86 -0.91
C ILE A 8 -7.36 3.10 -2.43
N LEU A 9 -7.89 2.15 -3.20
CA LEU A 9 -8.02 2.28 -4.65
C LEU A 9 -9.00 3.39 -5.03
N GLU A 10 -10.18 3.43 -4.41
CA GLU A 10 -11.15 4.51 -4.59
C GLU A 10 -10.52 5.87 -4.30
N LYS A 11 -9.83 5.99 -3.16
CA LYS A 11 -9.18 7.25 -2.79
C LYS A 11 -8.11 7.68 -3.80
N ALA A 12 -7.33 6.72 -4.32
CA ALA A 12 -6.32 6.97 -5.33
C ALA A 12 -6.95 7.45 -6.65
N ILE A 13 -8.05 6.82 -7.07
CA ILE A 13 -8.80 7.21 -8.28
C ILE A 13 -9.38 8.63 -8.11
N GLU A 14 -10.08 8.89 -7.01
CA GLU A 14 -10.64 10.21 -6.69
C GLU A 14 -9.58 11.32 -6.66
N SER A 15 -8.38 10.98 -6.21
CA SER A 15 -7.27 11.93 -6.09
C SER A 15 -6.43 12.02 -7.37
N HIS A 16 -6.81 11.33 -8.45
CA HIS A 16 -6.03 11.20 -9.68
C HIS A 16 -4.56 10.82 -9.42
N ALA A 17 -4.35 9.87 -8.52
CA ALA A 17 -3.02 9.41 -8.16
C ALA A 17 -2.41 8.55 -9.29
N SER A 18 -1.13 8.78 -9.58
CA SER A 18 -0.34 7.94 -10.48
C SER A 18 0.17 6.67 -9.79
N ASP A 19 0.43 6.75 -8.48
CA ASP A 19 1.07 5.69 -7.72
C ASP A 19 0.45 5.58 -6.31
N ILE A 20 0.38 4.34 -5.82
CA ILE A 20 0.08 4.02 -4.42
C ILE A 20 1.32 3.36 -3.82
N PHE A 21 1.79 3.89 -2.71
CA PHE A 21 2.92 3.36 -1.97
C PHE A 21 2.44 2.73 -0.67
N ILE A 22 2.94 1.52 -0.38
CA ILE A 22 2.71 0.78 0.86
C ILE A 22 4.06 0.63 1.56
N PHE A 23 4.39 1.55 2.47
CA PHE A 23 5.69 1.58 3.15
C PHE A 23 5.61 0.94 4.54
N PRO A 24 6.52 0.02 4.90
CA PRO A 24 6.67 -0.41 6.28
C PRO A 24 7.13 0.76 7.16
N ALA A 25 6.59 0.85 8.36
CA ALA A 25 6.92 1.84 9.38
C ALA A 25 6.98 1.19 10.77
N ILE A 26 7.55 1.89 11.75
CA ILE A 26 7.80 1.35 13.11
C ILE A 26 6.53 0.74 13.74
N ARG A 27 5.36 1.34 13.53
CA ARG A 27 4.08 0.89 14.12
C ARG A 27 3.15 0.17 13.14
N GLY A 28 3.61 -0.14 11.93
CA GLY A 28 2.78 -0.79 10.91
C GLY A 28 3.15 -0.37 9.49
N TYR A 29 2.20 0.19 8.76
CA TYR A 29 2.40 0.62 7.38
C TYR A 29 1.87 2.03 7.14
N GLU A 30 2.58 2.80 6.33
CA GLU A 30 2.11 4.07 5.78
C GLU A 30 1.64 3.89 4.34
N ILE A 31 0.45 4.40 4.05
CA ILE A 31 -0.08 4.48 2.69
C ILE A 31 0.10 5.91 2.20
N LYS A 32 0.81 6.04 1.09
CA LYS A 32 1.03 7.33 0.41
C LYS A 32 0.54 7.22 -1.03
N ILE A 33 0.11 8.34 -1.59
CA ILE A 33 -0.23 8.46 -3.00
C ILE A 33 0.58 9.57 -3.63
N ARG A 34 0.96 9.39 -4.89
CA ARG A 34 1.55 10.45 -5.71
C ARG A 34 0.48 10.99 -6.64
N THR A 35 0.29 12.29 -6.62
CA THR A 35 -0.55 13.03 -7.57
C THR A 35 0.29 14.04 -8.32
N ALA A 36 -0.30 14.77 -9.26
CA ALA A 36 0.36 15.91 -9.92
C ALA A 36 0.83 16.99 -8.92
N LEU A 37 0.24 17.05 -7.72
CA LEU A 37 0.59 17.99 -6.66
C LEU A 37 1.74 17.49 -5.76
N GLY A 38 2.16 16.23 -5.93
CA GLY A 38 3.23 15.62 -5.15
C GLY A 38 2.79 14.39 -4.34
N LEU A 39 3.65 13.99 -3.40
CA LEU A 39 3.47 12.82 -2.56
C LEU A 39 2.74 13.20 -1.26
N SER A 40 1.64 12.50 -0.96
CA SER A 40 0.85 12.74 0.25
C SER A 40 0.54 11.44 0.97
N LYS A 41 0.62 11.47 2.31
CA LYS A 41 0.19 10.35 3.16
C LYS A 41 -1.33 10.40 3.34
N ILE A 42 -1.99 9.26 3.13
CA ILE A 42 -3.45 9.17 3.20
C ILE A 42 -3.95 8.26 4.32
N LYS A 43 -3.12 7.33 4.80
CA LYS A 43 -3.52 6.40 5.86
C LYS A 43 -2.31 5.80 6.59
N GLU A 44 -2.50 5.46 7.85
CA GLU A 44 -1.67 4.49 8.57
C GLU A 44 -2.47 3.21 8.78
N LEU A 45 -1.81 2.07 8.64
CA LEU A 45 -2.38 0.76 8.89
C LEU A 45 -1.59 0.05 9.98
N SER A 46 -2.25 -0.80 10.74
CA SER A 46 -1.56 -1.73 11.64
C SER A 46 -0.68 -2.69 10.84
N GLN A 47 0.31 -3.29 11.51
CA GLN A 47 1.20 -4.25 10.86
C GLN A 47 0.45 -5.42 10.23
N LYS A 48 -0.58 -5.95 10.91
CA LYS A 48 -1.45 -7.02 10.39
C LYS A 48 -2.16 -6.60 9.10
N VAL A 49 -2.89 -5.48 9.15
CA VAL A 49 -3.71 -5.03 8.02
C VAL A 49 -2.84 -4.63 6.82
N GLY A 50 -1.71 -3.95 7.06
CA GLY A 50 -0.79 -3.58 5.98
C GLY A 50 -0.11 -4.79 5.34
N LYS A 51 0.23 -5.84 6.10
CA LYS A 51 0.77 -7.08 5.55
C LYS A 51 -0.26 -7.83 4.71
N GLU A 52 -1.51 -7.92 5.19
CA GLU A 52 -2.62 -8.51 4.43
C GLU A 52 -2.87 -7.76 3.11
N LEU A 53 -2.84 -6.42 3.15
CA LEU A 53 -2.97 -5.57 1.97
C LEU A 53 -1.84 -5.78 0.96
N LEU A 54 -0.59 -5.80 1.43
CA LEU A 54 0.58 -6.01 0.58
C LEU A 54 0.52 -7.39 -0.11
N ASN A 55 0.21 -8.44 0.66
CA ASN A 55 0.08 -9.79 0.12
C ASN A 55 -1.07 -9.88 -0.90
N TYR A 56 -2.18 -9.18 -0.66
CA TYR A 56 -3.28 -9.10 -1.61
C TYR A 56 -2.84 -8.50 -2.96
N PHE A 57 -2.13 -7.36 -2.93
CA PHE A 57 -1.65 -6.75 -4.18
C PHE A 57 -0.60 -7.61 -4.89
N LYS A 58 0.30 -8.28 -4.15
CA LYS A 58 1.23 -9.25 -4.74
C LYS A 58 0.49 -10.39 -5.45
N PHE A 59 -0.53 -10.95 -4.80
CA PHE A 59 -1.35 -12.00 -5.40
C PHE A 59 -2.04 -11.54 -6.68
N GLN A 60 -2.67 -10.35 -6.67
CA GLN A 60 -3.32 -9.79 -7.86
C GLN A 60 -2.34 -9.52 -9.00
N ALA A 61 -1.11 -9.08 -8.68
CA ALA A 61 -0.05 -8.82 -9.64
C ALA A 61 0.69 -10.09 -10.10
N GLN A 62 0.27 -11.29 -9.67
CA GLN A 62 0.95 -12.56 -9.91
C GLN A 62 2.43 -12.56 -9.48
N MET A 63 2.73 -11.79 -8.43
CA MET A 63 4.07 -11.71 -7.83
C MET A 63 4.25 -12.79 -6.77
N ASP A 64 5.51 -13.14 -6.48
CA ASP A 64 5.82 -14.07 -5.40
C ASP A 64 5.46 -13.46 -4.02
N ILE A 65 4.56 -14.14 -3.32
CA ILE A 65 4.08 -13.77 -1.99
C ILE A 65 5.11 -14.15 -0.91
N SER A 66 5.91 -15.20 -1.16
CA SER A 66 6.93 -15.70 -0.23
C SER A 66 8.17 -14.82 -0.17
N GLU A 67 8.39 -14.00 -1.20
CA GLU A 67 9.51 -13.07 -1.25
C GLU A 67 9.29 -11.89 -0.28
N SER A 68 10.01 -11.90 0.84
CA SER A 68 10.21 -10.70 1.66
C SER A 68 11.37 -9.92 1.09
N GLY A 69 11.10 -8.75 0.50
CA GLY A 69 12.16 -7.85 0.03
C GLY A 69 13.19 -7.67 1.15
N GLY A 70 14.42 -8.12 0.91
CA GLY A 70 15.50 -8.02 1.86
C GLY A 70 15.70 -6.54 2.20
N VAL A 71 15.61 -6.23 3.48
CA VAL A 71 16.16 -4.98 4.00
C VAL A 71 17.67 -5.13 3.83
N SER A 72 18.23 -4.50 2.81
CA SER A 72 19.64 -4.17 2.84
C SER A 72 19.77 -3.06 3.89
N ASP A 73 20.39 -3.39 5.01
CA ASP A 73 20.83 -2.44 6.04
C ASP A 73 21.71 -1.33 5.44
#